data_AF-A0A9R1RH61-F1
#
_entry.id   AF-A0A9R1RH61-F1
#
_cell.length_a   1.000
_cell.length_b   1.000
_cell.length_c   1.000
_cell.angle_alpha   90.00
_cell.angle_beta   90.00
_cell.angle_gamma   90.00
#
_symmetry.space_group_name_H-M   'P 1'
#
loop_
_entity.id
_entity.type
_entity.pdbx_description
1 polymer ?
#
loop_
_entity_poly.entity_id
_entity_poly.type
_entity_poly.pdbx_seq_one_letter_code
_entity_poly.pdbx_strand_id
1 'polypeptide(L)'
;MEAEAECGSAGGWSKVGTSLPVTSVQALVASAVELTADKIGRYIQPDIDAHAVLPELSDEVPVIDISKLLSAESAEAETAKLRFACAEWGFFQVVNHGIPIEVIMGIKQDIQNFFQLPLEVKNKYAQRLGDLQGYGQVFVVSDDKS
;
A
#
# COMPACT_ATOMS: atom_id res chain seq x y z
N MET A 1 40.05 -3.34 -21.68
CA MET A 1 39.26 -3.03 -22.89
C MET A 1 37.98 -2.44 -22.38
N GLU A 2 37.98 -1.12 -22.31
CA GLU A 2 36.88 -0.30 -21.82
C GLU A 2 35.74 -0.34 -22.83
N ALA A 3 34.52 -0.34 -22.34
CA ALA A 3 33.36 0.07 -23.10
C ALA A 3 32.48 0.88 -22.15
N GLU A 4 32.82 2.15 -22.01
CA GLU A 4 31.88 3.16 -21.55
C GLU A 4 30.84 3.38 -22.65
N ALA A 5 29.57 3.45 -22.25
CA ALA A 5 28.50 3.93 -23.09
C ALA A 5 27.78 5.04 -22.33
N GLU A 6 28.15 6.29 -22.63
CA GLU A 6 27.32 7.47 -22.36
C GLU A 6 26.70 7.98 -23.66
N CYS A 7 25.39 8.17 -23.66
CA CYS A 7 24.63 9.31 -24.25
C CYS A 7 23.14 9.03 -24.00
N GLY A 8 22.26 9.92 -23.55
CA GLY A 8 22.35 11.35 -23.31
C GLY A 8 21.09 11.85 -22.58
N SER A 9 21.16 13.09 -22.13
CA SER A 9 20.16 13.83 -21.35
C SER A 9 18.96 14.28 -22.19
N ALA A 10 17.73 14.10 -21.68
CA ALA A 10 16.73 15.16 -21.51
C ALA A 10 15.39 14.57 -21.02
N GLY A 11 15.06 14.85 -19.76
CA GLY A 11 13.76 14.52 -19.17
C GLY A 11 13.81 14.80 -17.68
N GLY A 12 13.53 16.06 -17.31
CA GLY A 12 13.55 16.52 -15.92
C GLY A 12 12.46 15.85 -15.09
N TRP A 13 12.75 14.70 -14.51
CA TRP A 13 12.03 14.19 -13.35
C TRP A 13 12.88 14.49 -12.13
N SER A 14 12.38 15.37 -11.28
CA SER A 14 12.92 15.69 -9.97
C SER A 14 13.33 14.39 -9.28
N LYS A 15 14.56 14.31 -8.75
CA LYS A 15 15.04 13.18 -7.94
C LYS A 15 14.05 12.94 -6.79
N VAL A 16 13.10 12.03 -6.97
CA VAL A 16 12.18 11.60 -5.92
C VAL A 16 13.00 10.79 -4.91
N GLY A 17 12.80 11.09 -3.63
CA GLY A 17 13.68 10.76 -2.51
C GLY A 17 14.23 9.33 -2.49
N THR A 18 15.52 9.22 -2.16
CA THR A 18 16.20 7.95 -1.95
C THR A 18 15.66 7.27 -0.68
N SER A 19 15.16 6.04 -0.79
CA SER A 19 14.82 5.21 0.38
C SER A 19 16.01 4.35 0.79
N LEU A 20 16.31 4.30 2.10
CA LEU A 20 17.25 3.33 2.62
C LEU A 20 16.76 1.90 2.35
N PRO A 21 17.66 0.95 2.00
CA PRO A 21 17.29 -0.44 1.89
C PRO A 21 16.85 -0.95 3.27
N VAL A 22 15.62 -1.47 3.35
CA VAL A 22 15.05 -2.06 4.56
C VAL A 22 14.80 -3.53 4.34
N THR A 23 15.25 -4.34 5.30
CA THR A 23 14.97 -5.77 5.33
C THR A 23 13.47 -6.00 5.27
N SER A 24 13.04 -6.92 4.39
CA SER A 24 11.64 -7.34 4.31
C SER A 24 11.12 -7.78 5.68
N VAL A 25 9.96 -7.27 6.09
CA VAL A 25 9.31 -7.65 7.36
C VAL A 25 9.02 -9.15 7.39
N GLN A 26 8.64 -9.76 6.26
CA GLN A 26 8.46 -11.21 6.18
C GLN A 26 9.75 -11.98 6.50
N ALA A 27 10.90 -11.49 6.01
CA ALA A 27 12.19 -12.09 6.31
C ALA A 27 12.59 -11.88 7.78
N LEU A 28 12.30 -10.68 8.31
CA LEU A 28 12.54 -10.36 9.72
C LEU A 28 11.76 -11.28 10.67
N VAL A 29 10.48 -11.57 10.35
CA VAL A 29 9.65 -12.52 11.10
C VAL A 29 10.14 -13.96 10.93
N ALA A 30 10.55 -14.36 9.71
CA ALA A 30 11.10 -15.70 9.49
C ALA A 30 12.41 -15.94 10.27
N SER A 31 13.22 -14.89 10.48
CA SER A 31 14.43 -14.91 11.31
C SER A 31 14.17 -14.52 12.77
N ALA A 32 13.00 -14.85 13.34
CA ALA A 32 12.56 -14.37 14.66
C ALA A 32 13.57 -14.60 15.80
N VAL A 33 14.46 -15.59 15.67
CA VAL A 33 15.52 -15.90 16.64
C VAL A 33 16.61 -14.81 16.70
N GLU A 34 16.70 -13.96 15.67
CA GLU A 34 17.68 -12.87 15.56
C GLU A 34 17.06 -11.46 15.73
N LEU A 35 15.86 -11.37 16.32
CA LEU A 35 15.21 -10.10 16.60
C LEU A 35 15.94 -9.38 17.74
N THR A 36 16.80 -8.42 17.39
CA THR A 36 17.42 -7.51 18.35
C THR A 36 16.61 -6.22 18.47
N ALA A 37 16.73 -5.55 19.62
CA ALA A 37 16.12 -4.24 19.85
C ALA A 37 16.47 -3.24 18.72
N ASP A 38 17.70 -3.30 18.21
CA ASP A 38 18.18 -2.43 17.12
C ASP A 38 17.44 -2.69 15.78
N LYS A 39 17.11 -3.97 15.48
CA LYS A 39 16.41 -4.33 14.23
C LYS A 39 14.93 -3.92 14.27
N ILE A 40 14.30 -3.96 15.44
CA ILE A 40 12.87 -3.64 15.60
C ILE A 40 12.59 -2.20 16.01
N GLY A 41 13.59 -1.47 16.49
CA GLY A 41 13.43 -0.11 17.02
C GLY A 41 12.71 0.84 16.05
N ARG A 42 12.96 0.71 14.74
CA ARG A 42 12.30 1.49 13.69
C ARG A 42 10.81 1.23 13.48
N TYR A 43 10.28 0.14 14.04
CA TYR A 43 8.85 -0.21 13.98
C TYR A 43 8.12 0.17 15.27
N ILE A 44 8.84 0.62 16.30
CA ILE A 44 8.25 1.10 17.55
C ILE A 44 7.73 2.51 17.29
N GLN A 45 6.41 2.69 17.43
CA GLN A 45 5.82 4.02 17.37
C GLN A 45 5.98 4.70 18.74
N PRO A 46 6.73 5.81 18.83
CA PRO A 46 6.98 6.48 20.11
C PRO A 46 5.73 7.17 20.69
N ASP A 47 4.78 7.54 19.84
CA ASP A 47 3.60 8.35 20.18
C ASP A 47 2.29 7.54 20.16
N ILE A 48 2.33 6.25 20.53
CA ILE A 48 1.08 5.54 20.83
C ILE A 48 0.53 6.16 22.11
N ASP A 49 -0.40 7.09 21.97
CA ASP A 49 -1.27 7.48 23.08
C ASP A 49 -2.07 6.22 23.47
N ALA A 50 -1.65 5.56 24.56
CA ALA A 50 -2.35 4.41 25.13
C ALA A 50 -3.78 4.78 25.60
N HIS A 51 -4.15 6.07 25.54
CA HIS A 51 -5.48 6.61 25.81
C HIS A 51 -6.15 7.18 24.56
N ALA A 52 -5.62 6.91 23.35
CA ALA A 52 -6.38 7.05 22.11
C ALA A 52 -7.55 6.06 22.13
N VAL A 53 -8.60 6.44 22.86
CA VAL A 53 -9.94 5.90 22.72
C VAL A 53 -10.27 6.15 21.26
N LEU A 54 -10.20 5.09 20.44
CA LEU A 54 -10.95 5.09 19.20
C LEU A 54 -12.36 5.50 19.64
N PRO A 55 -12.91 6.63 19.15
CA PRO A 55 -14.31 6.91 19.38
C PRO A 55 -15.05 5.62 19.09
N GLU A 56 -15.99 5.20 19.94
CA GLU A 56 -16.93 4.18 19.52
C GLU A 56 -17.61 4.73 18.27
N LEU A 57 -17.03 4.45 17.10
CA LEU A 57 -17.58 4.74 15.80
C LEU A 57 -18.70 3.73 15.68
N SER A 58 -19.83 4.06 16.32
CA SER A 58 -21.10 3.36 16.23
C SER A 58 -21.71 3.49 14.83
N ASP A 59 -21.03 4.18 13.91
CA ASP A 59 -21.44 4.32 12.54
C ASP A 59 -20.74 3.24 11.71
N GLU A 60 -21.51 2.45 10.97
CA GLU A 60 -20.97 1.46 10.03
C GLU A 60 -20.43 2.16 8.78
N VAL A 61 -19.30 1.69 8.24
CA VAL A 61 -18.72 2.22 7.00
C VAL A 61 -19.77 2.19 5.88
N PRO A 62 -20.04 3.32 5.20
CA PRO A 62 -21.06 3.37 4.16
C PRO A 62 -20.80 2.35 3.06
N VAL A 63 -21.86 1.69 2.59
CA VAL A 63 -21.81 0.71 1.49
C VAL A 63 -22.56 1.26 0.27
N ILE A 64 -21.88 1.46 -0.84
CA ILE A 64 -22.45 1.99 -2.09
C ILE A 64 -22.71 0.84 -3.07
N ASP A 65 -23.95 0.76 -3.58
CA ASP A 65 -24.36 -0.24 -4.56
C ASP A 65 -24.28 0.35 -5.99
N ILE A 66 -23.32 -0.12 -6.80
CA ILE A 66 -23.15 0.39 -8.17
C ILE A 66 -24.35 0.06 -9.05
N SER A 67 -25.01 -1.08 -8.85
CA SER A 67 -26.19 -1.44 -9.65
C SER A 67 -27.34 -0.43 -9.43
N LYS A 68 -27.48 0.09 -8.21
CA LYS A 68 -28.47 1.11 -7.86
C LYS A 68 -28.13 2.50 -8.40
N LEU A 69 -26.84 2.83 -8.50
CA LEU A 69 -26.39 4.06 -9.17
C LEU A 69 -26.72 4.06 -10.67
N LEU A 70 -26.79 2.88 -11.28
CA LEU A 70 -27.08 2.71 -12.70
C LEU A 70 -28.58 2.49 -13.01
N SER A 71 -29.41 2.26 -11.99
CA SER A 71 -30.87 2.13 -12.12
C SER A 71 -31.54 3.49 -12.01
N ALA A 72 -32.41 3.84 -12.97
CA ALA A 72 -33.11 5.12 -12.98
C ALA A 72 -34.00 5.33 -11.74
N GLU A 73 -34.51 4.23 -11.16
CA GLU A 73 -35.42 4.22 -10.02
C GLU A 73 -34.71 4.52 -8.70
N SER A 74 -33.43 4.15 -8.57
CA SER A 74 -32.66 4.29 -7.32
C SER A 74 -31.46 5.23 -7.41
N ALA A 75 -31.12 5.72 -8.60
CA ALA A 75 -29.92 6.52 -8.83
C ALA A 75 -29.86 7.77 -7.94
N GLU A 76 -30.97 8.48 -7.75
CA GLU A 76 -30.99 9.68 -6.91
C GLU A 76 -30.65 9.37 -5.45
N ALA A 77 -31.30 8.37 -4.86
CA ALA A 77 -31.08 7.98 -3.47
C ALA A 77 -29.65 7.46 -3.25
N GLU A 78 -29.15 6.61 -4.15
CA GLU A 78 -27.80 6.06 -4.03
C GLU A 78 -26.72 7.12 -4.31
N THR A 79 -27.00 8.09 -5.19
CA THR A 79 -26.12 9.25 -5.42
C THR A 79 -26.04 10.14 -4.19
N ALA A 80 -27.16 10.38 -3.50
CA ALA A 80 -27.16 11.16 -2.25
C ALA A 80 -26.32 10.46 -1.16
N LYS A 81 -26.44 9.12 -1.05
CA LYS A 81 -25.62 8.30 -0.16
C LYS A 81 -24.13 8.38 -0.50
N LEU A 82 -23.77 8.30 -1.78
CA LEU A 82 -22.39 8.46 -2.24
C LEU A 82 -21.83 9.85 -1.89
N ARG A 83 -22.61 10.92 -2.10
CA ARG A 83 -22.17 12.28 -1.72
C ARG A 83 -21.91 12.40 -0.22
N PHE A 84 -22.81 11.85 0.60
CA PHE A 84 -22.64 11.81 2.05
C PHE A 84 -21.36 11.06 2.45
N ALA A 85 -21.13 9.87 1.88
CA ALA A 85 -19.93 9.10 2.15
C ALA A 85 -18.65 9.85 1.72
N CYS A 86 -18.67 10.56 0.60
CA CYS A 86 -17.53 11.38 0.19
C CYS A 86 -17.26 12.57 1.13
N ALA A 87 -18.31 13.23 1.63
CA ALA A 87 -18.20 14.45 2.43
C ALA A 87 -17.88 14.18 3.92
N GLU A 88 -18.59 13.24 4.53
CA GLU A 88 -18.51 13.00 5.98
C GLU A 88 -17.49 11.91 6.33
N TRP A 89 -17.32 10.92 5.44
CA TRP A 89 -16.43 9.78 5.70
C TRP A 89 -15.11 9.85 4.96
N GLY A 90 -15.12 10.29 3.69
CA GLY A 90 -13.97 10.16 2.80
C GLY A 90 -13.61 8.70 2.44
N PHE A 91 -14.41 7.73 2.89
CA PHE A 91 -14.21 6.29 2.68
C PHE A 91 -15.56 5.55 2.65
N PHE A 92 -15.66 4.53 1.80
CA PHE A 92 -16.84 3.67 1.68
C PHE A 92 -16.49 2.35 1.00
N GLN A 93 -17.35 1.35 1.21
CA GLN A 93 -17.31 0.07 0.51
C GLN A 93 -18.18 0.14 -0.74
N VAL A 94 -17.87 -0.69 -1.73
CA VAL A 94 -18.65 -0.79 -2.96
C VAL A 94 -19.09 -2.23 -3.17
N VAL A 95 -20.37 -2.45 -3.49
CA VAL A 95 -20.95 -3.74 -3.84
C VAL A 95 -21.62 -3.69 -5.21
N ASN A 96 -21.91 -4.86 -5.78
CA ASN A 96 -22.51 -4.99 -7.11
C ASN A 96 -21.76 -4.18 -8.20
N HIS A 97 -20.43 -4.06 -8.07
CA HIS A 97 -19.55 -3.32 -8.97
C HIS A 97 -19.34 -3.97 -10.34
N GLY A 98 -19.95 -5.14 -10.60
CA GLY A 98 -19.90 -5.82 -11.90
C GLY A 98 -18.57 -6.54 -12.21
N ILE A 99 -17.62 -6.58 -11.27
CA ILE A 99 -16.38 -7.34 -11.44
C ILE A 99 -16.66 -8.79 -11.03
N PRO A 100 -16.40 -9.78 -11.90
CA PRO A 100 -16.61 -11.19 -11.58
C PRO A 100 -15.82 -11.62 -10.35
N ILE A 101 -16.41 -12.45 -9.50
CA ILE A 101 -15.79 -12.90 -8.24
C ILE A 101 -14.52 -13.71 -8.51
N GLU A 102 -14.47 -14.43 -9.63
CA GLU A 102 -13.34 -15.23 -10.07
C GLU A 102 -12.10 -14.38 -10.33
N VAL A 103 -12.27 -13.15 -10.86
CA VAL A 103 -11.17 -12.19 -11.07
C VAL A 103 -10.60 -11.73 -9.73
N ILE A 104 -11.48 -11.39 -8.78
CA ILE A 104 -11.07 -10.96 -7.43
C ILE A 104 -10.33 -12.09 -6.71
N MET A 105 -10.86 -13.33 -6.79
CA MET A 105 -10.22 -14.50 -6.19
C MET A 105 -8.89 -14.83 -6.87
N GLY A 106 -8.80 -14.74 -8.20
CA GLY A 106 -7.56 -14.93 -8.95
C GLY A 106 -6.48 -13.95 -8.52
N ILE A 107 -6.79 -12.66 -8.47
CA ILE A 107 -5.83 -11.63 -8.00
C ILE A 107 -5.38 -11.90 -6.56
N LYS A 108 -6.30 -12.25 -5.65
CA LYS A 108 -5.94 -12.60 -4.26
C LYS A 108 -4.98 -13.79 -4.22
N GLN A 109 -5.26 -14.83 -5.01
CA GLN A 109 -4.41 -16.02 -5.08
C GLN A 109 -3.03 -15.69 -5.66
N ASP A 110 -2.96 -14.92 -6.73
CA ASP A 110 -1.70 -14.53 -7.37
C ASP A 110 -0.82 -13.69 -6.44
N ILE A 111 -1.42 -12.75 -5.71
CA ILE A 111 -0.71 -11.96 -4.70
C ILE A 111 -0.18 -12.88 -3.60
N GLN A 112 -1.00 -13.78 -3.05
CA GLN A 112 -0.56 -14.73 -2.03
C GLN A 112 0.59 -15.60 -2.53
N ASN A 113 0.46 -16.17 -3.73
CA ASN A 113 1.48 -17.00 -4.36
C ASN A 113 2.79 -16.23 -4.53
N PHE A 114 2.73 -14.98 -5.02
CA PHE A 114 3.91 -14.13 -5.17
C PHE A 114 4.62 -13.91 -3.84
N PHE A 115 3.89 -13.57 -2.77
CA PHE A 115 4.49 -13.30 -1.48
C PHE A 115 5.02 -14.56 -0.76
N GLN A 116 4.54 -15.75 -1.14
CA GLN A 116 5.07 -17.04 -0.68
C GLN A 116 6.39 -17.46 -1.38
N LEU A 117 6.76 -16.83 -2.50
CA LEU A 117 8.02 -17.11 -3.18
C LEU A 117 9.23 -16.77 -2.28
N PRO A 118 10.39 -17.44 -2.48
CA PRO A 118 11.63 -17.09 -1.81
C PRO A 118 12.00 -15.61 -2.00
N LEU A 119 12.66 -15.02 -1.00
CA LEU A 119 13.02 -13.61 -1.00
C LEU A 119 13.90 -13.26 -2.21
N GLU A 120 14.81 -14.15 -2.59
CA GLU A 120 15.71 -14.00 -3.73
C GLU A 120 14.95 -13.87 -5.05
N VAL A 121 13.81 -14.55 -5.17
CA VAL A 121 12.94 -14.47 -6.36
C VAL A 121 12.19 -13.14 -6.36
N LYS A 122 11.63 -12.72 -5.22
CA LYS A 122 10.94 -11.42 -5.08
C LYS A 122 11.89 -10.24 -5.33
N ASN A 123 13.14 -10.35 -4.88
CA ASN A 123 14.17 -9.32 -5.06
C ASN A 123 14.60 -9.11 -6.52
N LYS A 124 14.31 -10.05 -7.43
CA LYS A 124 14.49 -9.80 -8.88
C LYS A 124 13.59 -8.69 -9.41
N TYR A 125 12.50 -8.41 -8.70
CA TYR A 125 11.55 -7.36 -9.00
C TYR A 125 11.69 -6.17 -8.02
N ALA A 126 12.83 -6.04 -7.34
CA ALA A 126 13.00 -4.99 -6.34
C ALA A 126 12.89 -3.58 -6.95
N GLN A 127 12.38 -2.64 -6.14
CA GLN A 127 12.35 -1.22 -6.51
C GLN A 127 13.76 -0.72 -6.85
N ARG A 128 13.87 0.00 -7.97
CA ARG A 128 15.14 0.61 -8.40
C ARG A 128 15.27 2.01 -7.83
N LEU A 129 16.50 2.50 -7.68
CA LEU A 129 16.74 3.86 -7.21
C LEU A 129 16.07 4.87 -8.16
N GLY A 130 15.20 5.72 -7.61
CA GLY A 130 14.44 6.71 -8.40
C GLY A 130 13.20 6.15 -9.11
N ASP A 131 12.86 4.88 -8.88
CA ASP A 131 11.63 4.24 -9.36
C ASP A 131 10.75 3.85 -8.16
N LEU A 132 9.43 4.05 -8.30
CA LEU A 132 8.43 3.71 -7.29
C LEU A 132 7.86 2.30 -7.49
N GLN A 133 8.11 1.69 -8.65
CA GLN A 133 7.59 0.37 -9.00
C GLN A 133 8.51 -0.76 -8.54
N GLY A 134 7.91 -1.86 -8.08
CA GLY A 134 8.62 -3.08 -7.70
C GLY A 134 8.37 -3.51 -6.25
N TYR A 135 9.05 -4.59 -5.87
CA TYR A 135 9.06 -5.14 -4.53
C TYR A 135 9.98 -4.31 -3.60
N GLY A 136 9.41 -3.70 -2.58
CA GLY A 136 10.18 -2.86 -1.66
C GLY A 136 9.28 -1.96 -0.82
N GLN A 137 9.92 -1.17 0.04
CA GLN A 137 9.26 -0.15 0.84
C GLN A 137 9.70 1.22 0.28
N VAL A 138 8.73 2.06 -0.06
CA VAL A 138 9.00 3.43 -0.52
C VAL A 138 9.16 4.33 0.71
N PHE A 139 10.11 5.28 0.65
CA PHE A 139 10.29 6.36 1.62
C PHE A 139 10.79 5.97 3.02
N VAL A 140 11.86 5.18 3.11
CA VAL A 140 12.61 5.06 4.38
C VAL A 140 13.64 6.19 4.42
N VAL A 141 13.29 7.27 5.11
CA VAL A 141 14.19 8.40 5.38
C VAL A 141 14.98 8.08 6.65
N SER A 142 16.28 8.35 6.68
CA SER A 142 17.07 8.28 7.91
C SER A 142 16.58 9.32 8.90
N ASP A 143 16.54 8.96 10.19
CA ASP A 143 16.54 9.92 11.29
C ASP A 143 17.91 10.62 11.36
N ASP A 144 18.32 11.31 10.29
CA ASP A 144 19.41 12.27 10.40
C ASP A 144 18.80 13.49 11.10
N LYS A 145 18.88 13.44 12.43
CA LYS A 145 18.51 14.53 13.32
C LYS A 145 19.36 15.75 12.96
N SER A 146 18.76 16.68 12.22
CA SER A 146 19.21 18.07 12.14
C SER A 146 19.05 18.77 13.50
#